data_AF-A0A1J3GA55-F1
#
_entry.id   AF-A0A1J3GA55-F1
#
_cell.length_a   1.000
_cell.length_b   1.000
_cell.length_c   1.000
_cell.angle_alpha   90.00
_cell.angle_beta   90.00
_cell.angle_gamma   90.00
#
_symmetry.space_group_name_H-M   'P 1'
#
loop_
_entity.id
_entity.type
_entity.pdbx_description
1 polymer ?
#
loop_
_entity_poly.entity_id
_entity_poly.type
_entity_poly.pdbx_seq_one_letter_code
_entity_poly.pdbx_strand_id
1 'polypeptide(L)'
;VEVVGSGSRVPAMIKILTEFFGKEPRRTMNASECVSRGCALQCAILSPTFKVREFQVHESFPFSVSLAWKGAASDAQNGGAENQQSTVVFPKGNPIPSVKALTFYRSGTFSVDVQYGDVTELQVPPKISTYTIGPF
;
A
#
# COMPACT_ATOMS: atom_id res chain seq x y z
N VAL A 1 21.88 -4.36 -10.30
CA VAL A 1 20.57 -4.25 -10.95
C VAL A 1 20.25 -5.61 -11.52
N GLU A 2 19.21 -6.27 -11.03
CA GLU A 2 18.68 -7.50 -11.64
C GLU A 2 17.47 -7.11 -12.47
N VAL A 3 17.33 -7.64 -13.69
CA VAL A 3 16.20 -7.28 -14.57
C VAL A 3 15.26 -8.45 -14.77
N VAL A 4 13.96 -8.15 -14.67
CA VAL A 4 12.86 -9.10 -14.86
C VAL A 4 11.90 -8.56 -15.93
N GLY A 5 11.15 -9.46 -16.57
CA GLY A 5 10.24 -9.10 -17.67
C GLY A 5 10.92 -8.98 -19.04
N SER A 6 10.15 -9.28 -20.09
CA SER A 6 10.65 -9.33 -21.48
C SER A 6 11.08 -7.95 -22.02
N GLY A 7 10.43 -6.87 -21.59
CA GLY A 7 10.76 -5.50 -22.00
C GLY A 7 12.19 -5.09 -21.62
N SER A 8 12.77 -5.69 -20.59
CA SER A 8 14.17 -5.44 -20.21
C SER A 8 15.19 -5.87 -21.27
N ARG A 9 14.79 -6.65 -22.29
CA ARG A 9 15.68 -7.11 -23.37
C ARG A 9 15.91 -6.06 -24.45
N VAL A 10 15.13 -4.98 -24.45
CA VAL A 10 15.31 -3.88 -25.42
C VAL A 10 16.68 -3.23 -25.19
N PRO A 11 17.56 -3.15 -26.20
CA PRO A 11 18.92 -2.61 -26.03
C PRO A 11 18.97 -1.21 -25.41
N ALA A 12 18.01 -0.34 -25.78
CA ALA A 12 17.89 0.99 -25.21
C ALA A 12 17.68 0.97 -23.69
N MET A 13 16.92 0.00 -23.16
CA MET A 13 16.71 -0.16 -21.71
C MET A 13 17.99 -0.55 -21.00
N ILE A 14 18.79 -1.45 -21.58
CA ILE A 14 20.07 -1.85 -21.00
C ILE A 14 21.05 -0.68 -20.96
N LYS A 15 21.10 0.12 -22.03
CA LYS A 15 21.92 1.32 -22.07
C LYS A 15 21.52 2.30 -20.97
N ILE A 16 20.22 2.65 -20.89
CA ILE A 16 19.70 3.59 -19.88
C ILE A 16 19.98 3.11 -18.45
N LEU A 17 19.72 1.83 -18.16
CA LEU A 17 19.97 1.27 -16.84
C LEU A 17 21.47 1.24 -16.50
N THR A 18 22.33 0.92 -17.47
CA THR A 18 23.79 0.90 -17.27
C THR A 18 24.32 2.31 -16.97
N GLU A 19 23.86 3.31 -17.71
CA GLU A 19 24.23 4.72 -17.49
C GLU A 19 23.73 5.22 -16.14
N PHE A 20 22.47 4.94 -15.78
CA PHE A 20 21.89 5.40 -14.52
C PHE A 20 22.53 4.74 -13.29
N PHE A 21 22.74 3.43 -13.32
CA PHE A 21 23.29 2.69 -12.18
C PHE A 21 24.81 2.57 -12.19
N GLY A 22 25.49 3.03 -13.24
CA GLY A 22 26.94 2.86 -13.43
C GLY A 22 27.39 1.40 -13.49
N LYS A 23 26.48 0.47 -13.79
CA LYS A 23 26.71 -0.98 -13.73
C LYS A 23 25.78 -1.72 -14.69
N GLU A 24 26.34 -2.67 -15.42
CA GLU A 24 25.56 -3.51 -16.32
C GLU A 24 24.51 -4.34 -15.55
N PRO A 25 23.24 -4.35 -15.98
CA PRO A 25 22.21 -5.17 -15.38
C PRO A 25 22.45 -6.67 -15.54
N ARG A 26 22.10 -7.45 -14.51
CA ARG A 26 22.27 -8.90 -14.44
C ARG A 26 20.96 -9.63 -14.73
N ARG A 27 21.12 -10.90 -15.13
CA ARG A 27 20.04 -11.87 -15.42
C ARG A 27 20.40 -13.22 -14.83
N THR A 28 20.65 -13.25 -13.52
CA THR A 28 20.90 -14.51 -12.82
C THR A 28 19.60 -15.28 -12.57
N MET A 29 18.45 -14.58 -12.61
CA MET A 29 17.13 -15.19 -12.52
C MET A 29 16.48 -15.39 -13.90
N ASN A 30 15.60 -16.38 -14.01
CA ASN A 30 14.73 -16.54 -15.17
C ASN A 30 13.73 -15.37 -15.22
N ALA A 31 13.91 -14.46 -16.19
CA ALA A 31 13.14 -13.22 -16.30
C ALA A 31 11.63 -13.42 -16.56
N SER A 32 11.20 -14.61 -16.98
CA SER A 32 9.80 -14.95 -17.27
C SER A 32 9.11 -15.68 -16.12
N GLU A 33 9.86 -16.43 -15.31
CA GLU A 33 9.30 -17.34 -14.29
C GLU A 33 9.63 -16.94 -12.84
N CYS A 34 10.60 -16.05 -12.62
CA CYS A 34 11.04 -15.71 -11.27
C CYS A 34 9.90 -15.21 -10.38
N VAL A 35 8.99 -14.40 -10.94
CA VAL A 35 7.82 -13.86 -10.23
C VAL A 35 6.88 -15.00 -9.82
N SER A 36 6.50 -15.88 -10.75
CA SER A 36 5.56 -16.98 -10.45
C SER A 36 6.16 -18.00 -9.47
N ARG A 37 7.47 -18.26 -9.57
CA ARG A 37 8.20 -19.09 -8.59
C ARG A 37 8.23 -18.46 -7.20
N GLY A 38 8.41 -17.15 -7.12
CA GLY A 38 8.31 -16.39 -5.86
C GLY A 38 6.90 -16.46 -5.25
N CYS A 39 5.86 -16.31 -6.07
CA CYS A 39 4.47 -16.48 -5.64
C CYS A 39 4.21 -17.89 -5.11
N ALA A 40 4.66 -18.93 -5.81
CA ALA A 40 4.51 -20.31 -5.37
C ALA A 40 5.21 -20.57 -4.03
N LEU A 41 6.41 -20.00 -3.83
CA LEU A 41 7.11 -20.07 -2.55
C LEU A 41 6.33 -19.35 -1.44
N GLN A 42 5.79 -18.15 -1.70
CA GLN A 42 4.98 -17.43 -0.72
C GLN A 42 3.70 -18.20 -0.35
N CYS A 43 3.03 -18.84 -1.32
CA CYS A 43 1.91 -19.72 -1.06
C CYS A 43 2.31 -20.91 -0.17
N ALA A 44 3.48 -21.49 -0.40
CA ALA A 44 4.01 -22.57 0.42
C ALA A 44 4.35 -22.12 1.85
N ILE A 45 4.89 -20.90 2.03
CA ILE A 45 5.16 -20.29 3.35
C ILE A 45 3.85 -20.10 4.14
N LEU A 46 2.78 -19.66 3.48
CA LEU A 46 1.48 -19.42 4.11
C LEU A 46 0.67 -20.71 4.36
N SER A 47 1.09 -21.85 3.82
CA SER A 47 0.37 -23.11 3.94
C SER A 47 0.52 -23.69 5.36
N PRO A 48 -0.59 -24.05 6.04
CA PRO A 48 -0.51 -24.71 7.34
C PRO A 48 0.00 -26.15 7.25
N THR A 49 -0.05 -26.76 6.06
CA THR A 49 0.26 -28.18 5.84
C THR A 49 1.60 -28.42 5.17
N PHE A 50 2.29 -27.38 4.71
CA PHE A 50 3.55 -27.50 3.99
C PHE A 50 4.65 -26.70 4.71
N LYS A 51 5.80 -27.34 4.96
CA LYS A 51 6.93 -26.69 5.63
C LYS A 51 8.03 -26.38 4.61
N VAL A 52 8.42 -25.12 4.52
CA VAL A 52 9.59 -24.67 3.75
C VAL A 52 10.70 -24.22 4.69
N ARG A 53 11.89 -23.97 4.14
CA ARG A 53 12.96 -23.31 4.89
C ARG A 53 12.49 -21.92 5.34
N GLU A 54 12.84 -21.54 6.56
CA GLU A 54 12.51 -20.23 7.09
C GLU A 54 13.05 -19.12 6.18
N PHE A 55 12.14 -18.26 5.73
CA PHE A 55 12.41 -17.12 4.88
C PHE A 55 11.36 -16.05 5.17
N GLN A 56 11.80 -14.82 5.41
CA GLN A 56 10.92 -13.70 5.69
C GLN A 56 11.04 -12.64 4.61
N VAL A 57 9.90 -12.14 4.14
CA VAL A 57 9.80 -11.01 3.23
C VAL A 57 9.29 -9.82 4.02
N HIS A 58 10.08 -8.75 4.08
CA HIS A 58 9.64 -7.46 4.61
C HIS A 58 9.25 -6.57 3.45
N GLU A 59 8.02 -6.08 3.48
CA GLU A 59 7.46 -5.19 2.46
C GLU A 59 6.92 -3.93 3.13
N SER A 60 6.56 -2.91 2.34
CA SER A 60 6.06 -1.64 2.82
C SER A 60 4.89 -1.08 2.00
N PHE A 61 4.11 -0.17 2.58
CA PHE A 61 3.05 0.55 1.87
C PHE A 61 3.66 1.51 0.83
N PRO A 62 3.33 1.39 -0.47
CA PRO A 62 3.88 2.27 -1.50
C PRO A 62 3.28 3.69 -1.47
N PHE A 63 2.11 3.85 -0.84
CA PHE A 63 1.40 5.12 -0.71
C PHE A 63 0.89 5.29 0.71
N SER A 64 0.77 6.54 1.16
CA SER A 64 0.14 6.84 2.44
C SER A 64 -1.35 6.53 2.40
N VAL A 65 -1.88 5.89 3.44
CA VAL A 65 -3.31 5.60 3.63
C VAL A 65 -3.81 6.38 4.84
N SER A 66 -4.95 7.06 4.67
CA SER A 66 -5.62 7.88 5.67
C SER A 66 -7.05 7.43 5.86
N LEU A 67 -7.57 7.68 7.07
CA LEU A 67 -8.99 7.59 7.38
C LEU A 67 -9.59 8.99 7.46
N ALA A 68 -10.77 9.19 6.92
CA ALA A 68 -11.53 10.44 7.02
C ALA A 68 -12.97 10.19 7.48
N TRP A 69 -13.51 11.07 8.32
CA TRP A 69 -14.86 10.95 8.87
C TRP A 69 -15.43 12.32 9.21
N LYS A 70 -16.77 12.43 9.32
CA LYS A 70 -17.41 13.68 9.74
C LYS A 70 -17.22 13.90 11.26
N GLY A 71 -16.89 15.13 11.65
CA GLY A 71 -16.81 15.60 13.05
C GLY A 71 -18.11 15.38 13.82
N ALA A 72 -18.05 15.34 15.16
CA ALA A 72 -19.28 15.33 15.98
C ALA A 72 -19.97 16.69 15.89
N ALA A 73 -21.30 16.69 15.87
CA ALA A 73 -22.11 17.91 15.75
C ALA A 73 -21.91 18.92 16.90
N SER A 74 -21.31 18.52 18.03
CA SER A 74 -21.08 19.38 19.20
C SER A 74 -20.01 20.46 19.00
N ASP A 75 -19.15 20.36 17.99
CA ASP A 75 -18.09 21.34 17.71
C ASP A 75 -18.50 22.41 16.67
N ALA A 76 -19.78 22.47 16.31
CA ALA A 76 -20.32 23.30 15.22
C ALA A 76 -20.63 24.76 15.62
N GLN A 77 -19.80 25.41 16.46
CA GLN A 77 -19.98 26.85 16.76
C GLN A 77 -19.42 27.79 15.70
N ASN A 78 -18.66 27.30 14.70
CA ASN A 78 -18.18 28.12 13.59
C ASN A 78 -18.76 27.58 12.28
N GLY A 79 -19.78 28.26 11.75
CA GLY A 79 -20.52 27.91 10.53
C GLY A 79 -19.69 27.96 9.25
N GLY A 80 -18.88 26.93 9.00
CA GLY A 80 -18.20 26.65 7.74
C GLY A 80 -18.42 25.21 7.31
N ALA A 81 -18.41 24.95 6.00
CA ALA A 81 -18.70 23.66 5.36
C ALA A 81 -18.01 22.46 6.06
N GLU A 82 -18.83 21.43 6.33
CA GLU A 82 -18.47 20.05 6.72
C GLU A 82 -17.11 19.88 7.45
N ASN A 83 -17.15 19.85 8.80
CA ASN A 83 -15.98 19.60 9.65
C ASN A 83 -15.45 18.15 9.49
N GLN A 84 -14.84 17.84 8.35
CA GLN A 84 -14.27 16.53 8.02
C GLN A 84 -12.93 16.36 8.73
N GLN A 85 -12.86 15.40 9.64
CA GLN A 85 -11.60 14.99 10.29
C GLN A 85 -10.90 13.95 9.42
N SER A 86 -9.56 14.02 9.36
CA SER A 86 -8.74 13.07 8.60
C SER A 86 -7.44 12.76 9.35
N THR A 87 -6.94 11.53 9.26
CA THR A 87 -5.69 11.11 9.90
C THR A 87 -4.99 10.05 9.05
N VAL A 88 -3.70 10.25 8.78
CA VAL A 88 -2.84 9.24 8.14
C VAL A 88 -2.63 8.08 9.12
N VAL A 89 -3.02 6.87 8.71
CA VAL A 89 -2.91 5.65 9.53
C VAL A 89 -1.73 4.79 9.14
N PHE A 90 -1.37 4.78 7.85
CA PHE A 90 -0.20 4.09 7.33
C PHE A 90 0.56 5.04 6.39
N PRO A 91 1.68 5.65 6.82
CA PRO A 91 2.46 6.50 5.92
C PRO A 91 3.15 5.68 4.82
N LYS A 92 3.49 6.32 3.69
CA LYS A 92 4.33 5.74 2.63
C LYS A 92 5.63 5.19 3.24
N GLY A 93 5.98 3.95 2.90
CA GLY A 93 7.12 3.22 3.45
C GLY A 93 6.86 2.50 4.78
N ASN A 94 5.66 2.61 5.37
CA ASN A 94 5.31 1.86 6.58
C ASN A 94 5.38 0.34 6.31
N PRO A 95 6.02 -0.48 7.16
CA PRO A 95 6.12 -1.93 6.95
C PRO A 95 4.75 -2.63 6.89
N ILE A 96 4.64 -3.71 6.13
CA ILE A 96 3.50 -4.63 6.15
C ILE A 96 3.91 -6.02 6.65
N PRO A 97 3.05 -6.70 7.45
CA PRO A 97 1.75 -6.22 7.96
C PRO A 97 1.90 -5.17 9.08
N SER A 98 0.90 -4.30 9.22
CA SER A 98 0.85 -3.28 10.28
C SER A 98 -0.60 -3.05 10.74
N VAL A 99 -0.79 -2.74 12.02
CA VAL A 99 -2.11 -2.52 12.64
C VAL A 99 -2.13 -1.16 13.33
N LYS A 100 -3.18 -0.37 13.06
CA LYS A 100 -3.42 0.93 13.70
C LYS A 100 -4.81 0.95 14.32
N ALA A 101 -4.88 1.09 15.65
CA ALA A 101 -6.14 1.26 16.36
C ALA A 101 -6.50 2.76 16.46
N LEU A 102 -7.77 3.09 16.21
CA LEU A 102 -8.35 4.42 16.37
C LEU A 102 -9.59 4.32 17.26
N THR A 103 -9.78 5.32 18.12
CA THR A 103 -10.93 5.42 19.00
C THR A 103 -11.81 6.57 18.54
N PHE A 104 -13.09 6.28 18.30
CA PHE A 104 -14.09 7.28 17.90
C PHE A 104 -15.09 7.49 19.03
N TYR A 105 -15.29 8.74 19.43
CA TYR A 105 -16.33 9.12 20.39
C TYR A 105 -17.53 9.67 19.60
N ARG A 106 -18.54 8.82 19.37
CA ARG A 106 -19.76 9.11 18.60
C ARG A 106 -20.97 8.46 19.27
N SER A 107 -22.11 9.17 19.26
CA SER A 107 -23.36 8.72 19.85
C SER A 107 -24.29 8.00 18.85
N GLY A 108 -23.93 7.93 17.58
CA GLY A 108 -24.75 7.32 16.53
C GLY A 108 -23.91 6.76 15.40
N THR A 109 -24.59 6.09 14.47
CA THR A 109 -23.99 5.53 13.26
C THR A 109 -23.25 6.60 12.47
N PHE A 110 -22.03 6.30 12.05
CA PHE A 110 -21.21 7.22 11.25
C PHE A 110 -20.42 6.46 10.18
N SER A 111 -19.93 7.20 9.19
CA SER A 111 -19.13 6.65 8.10
C SER A 111 -17.67 7.07 8.23
N VAL A 112 -16.79 6.14 7.87
CA VAL A 112 -15.35 6.33 7.77
C VAL A 112 -14.91 5.98 6.35
N ASP A 113 -14.33 6.96 5.66
CA ASP A 113 -13.68 6.78 4.38
C ASP A 113 -12.23 6.35 4.58
N VAL A 114 -11.78 5.40 3.77
CA VAL A 114 -10.37 5.06 3.58
C VAL A 114 -9.93 5.70 2.28
N GLN A 115 -8.84 6.44 2.32
CA GLN A 115 -8.35 7.19 1.17
C GLN A 115 -6.83 7.25 1.15
N TYR A 116 -6.25 7.51 -0.02
CA TYR A 116 -4.84 7.84 -0.12
C TYR A 116 -4.57 9.22 0.46
N GLY A 117 -3.52 9.33 1.28
CA GLY A 117 -3.18 10.57 2.01
C GLY A 117 -2.49 11.63 1.15
N ASP A 118 -1.77 11.22 0.12
CA ASP A 118 -1.15 12.12 -0.86
C ASP A 118 -1.56 11.68 -2.27
N VAL A 119 -2.32 12.55 -2.95
CA VAL A 119 -2.85 12.32 -4.30
C VAL A 119 -1.97 12.86 -5.40
N THR A 120 -0.93 13.64 -5.08
CA THR A 120 -0.09 14.27 -6.11
C THR A 120 0.64 13.24 -6.97
N GLU A 121 0.96 12.09 -6.40
CA GLU A 121 1.59 10.96 -7.09
C GLU A 121 0.57 9.98 -7.71
N LEU A 122 -0.74 10.17 -7.50
CA LEU A 122 -1.77 9.21 -7.91
C LEU A 122 -2.48 9.63 -9.19
N GLN A 123 -2.57 8.70 -10.14
CA GLN A 123 -3.40 8.83 -11.35
C GLN A 123 -4.79 8.21 -11.19
N VAL A 124 -5.18 7.90 -9.94
CA VAL A 124 -6.43 7.20 -9.60
C VAL A 124 -7.23 8.00 -8.56
N PRO A 125 -8.54 7.75 -8.42
CA PRO A 125 -9.35 8.41 -7.41
C PRO A 125 -8.78 8.23 -5.98
N PRO A 126 -8.76 9.28 -5.14
CA PRO A 126 -8.20 9.21 -3.79
C PRO A 126 -8.90 8.20 -2.88
N LYS A 127 -10.22 8.07 -3.03
CA LYS A 127 -11.05 7.26 -2.13
C LYS A 127 -10.92 5.79 -2.48
N ILE A 128 -10.51 4.99 -1.51
CA ILE A 128 -10.35 3.54 -1.61
C ILE A 128 -11.68 2.85 -1.30
N SER A 129 -12.31 3.22 -0.17
CA SER A 129 -13.55 2.58 0.30
C SER A 129 -14.23 3.40 1.39
N THR A 130 -15.51 3.13 1.66
CA THR A 130 -16.27 3.72 2.79
C THR A 130 -16.85 2.61 3.65
N TYR A 131 -16.75 2.75 4.97
CA TYR A 131 -17.31 1.83 5.95
C TYR A 131 -18.29 2.56 6.85
N THR A 132 -19.40 1.90 7.20
CA THR A 132 -20.38 2.40 8.16
C THR A 132 -20.20 1.67 9.49
N ILE A 133 -20.05 2.42 10.57
CA ILE A 133 -19.87 1.90 11.92
C ILE A 133 -21.15 2.14 12.73
N GLY A 134 -21.75 1.06 13.24
CA GLY A 134 -23.02 1.04 14.00
C GLY A 134 -24.10 0.15 13.34
N PRO A 135 -25.32 0.07 13.92
CA PRO A 135 -25.70 0.67 15.21
C PRO A 135 -25.03 -0.05 16.40
N PHE A 136 -25.00 0.61 17.56
CA PHE A 136 -24.51 0.09 18.83
C PHE A 136 -25.67 -0.29 19.74
#